data_AF-A0A852MBE3-F1
#
_entry.id   AF-A0A852MBE3-F1
#
_cell.length_a   1.000
_cell.length_b   1.000
_cell.length_c   1.000
_cell.angle_alpha   90.00
_cell.angle_beta   90.00
_cell.angle_gamma   90.00
#
_symmetry.space_group_name_H-M   'P 1'
#
loop_
_entity.id
_entity.type
_entity.pdbx_description
1 polymer ?
#
loop_
_entity_poly.entity_id
_entity_poly.type
_entity_poly.pdbx_seq_one_letter_code
_entity_poly.pdbx_strand_id
1 'polypeptide(L)'
;AEEQRLRLERLMRNPEKTVPIPEKLNEWAPRPPPEFVRDVMGSSAGAGSGEFHVYRHLRRREYQRQDFMDAMAEKQRLDEEFQKKLEKNKMIAEEQTAKRRRKRQKLKEKKLQAKKNKLEQKKQGK
;
A
#
# COMPACT_ATOMS: atom_id res chain seq x y z
N ALA A 1 -14.40 -27.57 -6.81
CA ALA A 1 -13.66 -28.04 -8.01
C ALA A 1 -14.51 -27.95 -9.27
N GLU A 2 -15.77 -28.38 -9.23
CA GLU A 2 -16.68 -28.34 -10.41
C GLU A 2 -16.97 -26.93 -10.93
N GLU A 3 -17.13 -25.94 -10.05
CA GLU A 3 -17.38 -24.54 -10.48
C GLU A 3 -16.24 -23.95 -11.32
N GLN A 4 -14.98 -24.23 -10.94
CA GLN A 4 -13.83 -23.76 -11.69
C GLN A 4 -13.74 -24.47 -13.05
N ARG A 5 -14.04 -25.77 -13.09
CA ARG A 5 -14.13 -26.54 -14.34
C ARG A 5 -15.19 -25.96 -15.27
N LEU A 6 -16.39 -25.66 -14.78
CA LEU A 6 -17.47 -25.05 -15.57
C LEU A 6 -17.12 -23.64 -16.07
N ARG A 7 -16.47 -22.81 -15.23
CA ARG A 7 -15.96 -21.48 -15.64
C ARG A 7 -14.88 -21.60 -16.71
N LEU A 8 -13.98 -22.57 -16.57
CA LEU A 8 -12.92 -22.85 -17.54
C LEU A 8 -13.49 -23.33 -18.88
N GLU A 9 -14.43 -24.27 -18.85
CA GLU A 9 -15.11 -24.77 -20.05
C GLU A 9 -15.86 -23.65 -20.79
N ARG A 10 -16.50 -22.73 -20.04
CA ARG A 10 -17.13 -21.53 -20.61
C ARG A 10 -16.11 -20.59 -21.26
N LEU A 11 -14.93 -20.45 -20.66
CA LEU A 11 -13.85 -19.60 -21.18
C LEU A 11 -13.24 -20.19 -22.46
N MET A 12 -13.01 -21.51 -22.47
CA MET A 12 -12.43 -22.25 -23.58
C MET A 12 -13.40 -22.44 -24.76
N ARG A 13 -14.72 -22.24 -24.56
CA ARG A 13 -15.70 -22.25 -25.65
C ARG A 13 -15.43 -21.16 -26.70
N ASN A 14 -14.84 -20.03 -26.31
CA ASN A 14 -14.51 -18.91 -27.21
C ASN A 14 -13.09 -18.36 -26.90
N PRO A 15 -12.02 -19.01 -27.39
CA PRO A 15 -10.64 -18.65 -27.05
C PRO A 15 -10.17 -17.31 -27.64
N GLU A 16 -10.77 -16.86 -28.75
CA GLU A 16 -10.43 -15.58 -29.41
C GLU A 16 -10.96 -14.35 -28.66
N LYS A 17 -11.92 -14.53 -27.73
CA LYS A 17 -12.51 -13.42 -26.99
C LYS A 17 -11.62 -13.05 -25.80
N THR A 18 -11.15 -11.80 -25.77
CA THR A 18 -10.39 -11.28 -24.62
C THR A 18 -11.23 -11.33 -23.35
N VAL A 19 -10.60 -11.82 -22.27
CA VAL A 19 -11.24 -11.95 -20.96
C VAL A 19 -11.12 -10.61 -20.23
N PRO A 20 -12.22 -10.02 -19.74
CA PRO A 20 -12.14 -8.80 -18.95
C PRO A 20 -11.53 -9.16 -17.58
N ILE A 21 -10.24 -8.89 -17.41
CA ILE A 21 -9.61 -8.93 -16.10
C ILE A 21 -10.03 -7.66 -15.37
N PRO A 22 -10.65 -7.75 -14.18
CA PRO A 22 -11.03 -6.57 -13.43
C PRO A 22 -9.82 -5.69 -13.16
N GLU A 23 -9.90 -4.43 -13.60
CA GLU A 23 -8.94 -3.42 -13.20
C GLU A 23 -9.10 -3.11 -11.71
N LYS A 24 -8.09 -2.45 -11.13
CA LYS A 24 -8.18 -2.00 -9.74
C LYS A 24 -9.45 -1.18 -9.54
N LEU A 25 -10.23 -1.54 -8.53
CA LEU A 25 -11.40 -0.76 -8.13
C LEU A 25 -10.92 0.63 -7.73
N ASN A 26 -11.48 1.66 -8.37
CA ASN A 26 -11.23 3.03 -7.94
C ASN A 26 -11.88 3.22 -6.57
N GLU A 27 -11.11 3.77 -5.62
CA GLU A 27 -11.65 4.15 -4.32
C GLU A 27 -12.76 5.19 -4.53
N TRP A 28 -13.83 5.09 -3.76
CA TRP A 28 -14.90 6.07 -3.82
C TRP A 28 -14.34 7.45 -3.44
N ALA A 29 -14.56 8.44 -4.29
CA ALA A 29 -14.15 9.81 -4.04
C ALA A 29 -15.37 10.74 -4.09
N PRO A 30 -15.42 11.79 -3.26
CA PRO A 30 -16.47 12.79 -3.34
C PRO A 30 -16.44 13.43 -4.73
N ARG A 31 -17.62 13.61 -5.32
CA ARG A 31 -17.74 14.23 -6.64
C ARG A 31 -17.24 15.68 -6.56
N PRO A 32 -16.47 16.16 -7.54
CA PRO A 32 -16.06 17.55 -7.55
C PRO A 32 -17.29 18.46 -7.59
N PRO A 33 -17.26 19.61 -6.88
CA PRO A 33 -18.34 20.57 -6.95
C PRO A 33 -18.50 21.07 -8.41
N PRO A 34 -19.74 21.33 -8.86
CA PRO A 34 -19.96 21.92 -10.18
C PRO A 34 -19.32 23.31 -10.25
N GLU A 35 -18.71 23.63 -11.38
CA GLU A 35 -18.02 24.91 -11.59
C GLU A 35 -18.99 26.10 -11.59
N PHE A 36 -20.14 25.94 -12.25
CA PHE A 36 -21.18 26.96 -12.32
C PHE A 36 -22.53 26.39 -11.89
N VAL A 37 -23.18 27.08 -10.96
CA VAL A 37 -24.58 26.84 -10.59
C VAL A 37 -25.42 27.82 -11.41
N ARG A 38 -26.31 27.30 -12.27
CA ARG A 38 -27.04 28.11 -13.26
C ARG A 38 -28.39 28.60 -12.74
N ASP A 39 -28.89 27.98 -11.69
CA ASP A 39 -30.23 28.10 -11.12
C ASP A 39 -30.23 28.89 -9.80
N VAL A 40 -29.22 29.75 -9.58
CA VAL A 40 -29.14 30.59 -8.39
C VAL A 40 -30.21 31.69 -8.45
N MET A 41 -31.13 31.68 -7.49
CA MET A 41 -32.12 32.73 -7.31
C MET A 41 -31.48 33.97 -6.66
N GLY A 42 -32.04 35.17 -6.89
CA GLY A 42 -31.46 36.43 -6.43
C GLY A 42 -31.23 36.50 -4.91
N SER A 43 -30.20 37.24 -4.48
CA SER A 43 -29.73 37.24 -3.09
C SER A 43 -30.75 37.74 -2.05
N SER A 44 -31.73 38.55 -2.47
CA SER A 44 -32.82 39.05 -1.62
C SER A 44 -34.14 38.27 -1.80
N ALA A 45 -34.14 37.20 -2.60
CA ALA A 45 -35.32 36.37 -2.78
C ALA A 45 -35.66 35.60 -1.50
N GLY A 46 -36.95 35.41 -1.25
CA GLY A 46 -37.43 34.64 -0.10
C GLY A 46 -37.12 33.14 -0.21
N ALA A 47 -37.33 32.40 0.87
CA ALA A 47 -37.16 30.95 0.88
C ALA A 47 -38.22 30.27 -0.02
N GLY A 48 -37.78 29.70 -1.13
CA GLY A 48 -38.62 28.90 -2.02
C GLY A 48 -38.93 27.52 -1.46
N SER A 49 -39.95 26.84 -2.01
CA SER A 49 -40.32 25.48 -1.60
C SER A 49 -39.22 24.43 -1.83
N GLY A 50 -38.31 24.67 -2.79
CA GLY A 50 -37.19 23.80 -3.10
C GLY A 50 -35.94 24.02 -2.24
N GLU A 51 -35.84 25.15 -1.52
CA GLU A 51 -34.61 25.56 -0.83
C GLU A 51 -34.19 24.55 0.26
N PHE A 52 -35.17 23.99 0.96
CA PHE A 52 -34.92 22.94 1.94
C PHE A 52 -34.24 21.71 1.33
N HIS A 53 -34.68 21.28 0.14
CA HIS A 53 -34.09 20.12 -0.51
C HIS A 53 -32.70 20.41 -1.07
N VAL A 54 -32.46 21.62 -1.57
CA VAL A 54 -31.12 22.07 -2.00
C VAL A 54 -30.15 21.99 -0.82
N TYR A 55 -30.50 22.59 0.33
CA TYR A 55 -29.68 22.53 1.54
C TYR A 55 -29.45 21.09 2.02
N ARG A 56 -30.50 20.25 2.04
CA ARG A 56 -30.38 18.85 2.45
C ARG A 56 -29.39 18.08 1.58
N HIS A 57 -29.41 18.28 0.26
CA HIS A 57 -28.46 17.65 -0.67
C HIS A 57 -27.04 18.19 -0.51
N LEU A 58 -26.90 19.51 -0.34
CA LEU A 58 -25.62 20.16 -0.10
C LEU A 58 -24.97 19.65 1.19
N ARG A 59 -25.72 19.65 2.31
CA ARG A 59 -25.26 19.18 3.61
C ARG A 59 -24.81 17.72 3.57
N ARG A 60 -25.59 16.85 2.92
CA ARG A 60 -25.22 15.44 2.75
C ARG A 60 -23.93 15.29 1.95
N ARG A 61 -23.79 16.03 0.84
CA ARG A 61 -22.57 16.01 0.02
C ARG A 61 -21.36 16.49 0.82
N GLU A 62 -21.53 17.52 1.61
CA GLU A 62 -20.45 18.10 2.42
C GLU A 62 -20.03 17.18 3.57
N TYR A 63 -20.96 16.55 4.27
CA TYR A 63 -20.63 15.54 5.28
C TYR A 63 -19.90 14.35 4.68
N GLN A 64 -20.37 13.83 3.53
CA GLN A 64 -19.67 12.77 2.82
C GLN A 64 -18.24 13.17 2.40
N ARG A 65 -18.05 14.44 2.02
CA ARG A 65 -16.72 14.98 1.69
C ARG A 65 -15.84 15.07 2.94
N GLN A 66 -16.38 15.57 4.05
CA GLN A 66 -15.65 15.71 5.30
C GLN A 66 -15.25 14.34 5.87
N ASP A 67 -16.19 13.40 5.96
CA ASP A 67 -15.93 12.03 6.42
C ASP A 67 -14.86 11.34 5.57
N PHE A 68 -14.87 11.56 4.24
CA PHE A 68 -13.85 11.04 3.34
C PHE A 68 -12.46 11.63 3.62
N MET A 69 -12.37 12.94 3.81
CA MET A 69 -11.10 13.60 4.11
C MET A 69 -10.52 13.09 5.43
N ASP A 70 -11.37 12.96 6.45
CA ASP A 70 -10.95 12.49 7.78
C ASP A 70 -10.52 11.02 7.73
N ALA A 71 -11.28 10.16 7.04
CA ALA A 71 -10.92 8.75 6.85
C ALA A 71 -9.62 8.57 6.06
N MET A 72 -9.42 9.36 5.01
CA MET A 72 -8.18 9.32 4.21
C MET A 72 -6.97 9.80 5.00
N ALA A 73 -7.11 10.88 5.77
CA ALA A 73 -6.04 11.38 6.63
C ALA A 73 -5.65 10.36 7.70
N GLU A 74 -6.63 9.71 8.34
CA GLU A 74 -6.37 8.66 9.34
C GLU A 74 -5.68 7.44 8.70
N LYS A 75 -6.17 6.98 7.55
CA LYS A 75 -5.54 5.87 6.79
C LYS A 75 -4.09 6.19 6.45
N GLN A 76 -3.82 7.38 5.91
CA GLN A 76 -2.46 7.81 5.58
C GLN A 76 -1.55 7.83 6.81
N ARG A 77 -2.03 8.37 7.94
CA ARG A 77 -1.26 8.39 9.19
C ARG A 77 -0.90 6.98 9.65
N LEU A 78 -1.86 6.06 9.66
CA LEU A 78 -1.65 4.67 10.08
C LEU A 78 -0.69 3.94 9.14
N ASP A 79 -0.82 4.14 7.83
CA ASP A 79 0.06 3.54 6.82
C ASP A 79 1.51 4.04 6.97
N GLU A 80 1.69 5.35 7.22
CA GLU A 80 3.01 5.92 7.50
C GLU A 80 3.64 5.36 8.77
N GLU A 81 2.87 5.27 9.86
CA GLU A 81 3.34 4.71 11.13
C GLU A 81 3.73 3.24 10.98
N PHE A 82 2.92 2.47 10.24
CA PHE A 82 3.19 1.09 9.93
C PHE A 82 4.48 0.93 9.11
N GLN A 83 4.66 1.73 8.06
CA GLN A 83 5.86 1.71 7.24
C GLN A 83 7.11 2.08 8.04
N LYS A 84 7.04 3.14 8.85
CA LYS A 84 8.13 3.54 9.76
C LYS A 84 8.48 2.42 10.73
N LYS A 85 7.48 1.68 11.26
CA LYS A 85 7.70 0.53 12.15
C LYS A 85 8.36 -0.64 11.42
N LEU A 86 7.93 -0.96 10.20
CA LEU A 86 8.55 -2.00 9.38
C LEU A 86 10.02 -1.71 9.08
N GLU A 87 10.33 -0.47 8.70
CA GLU A 87 11.71 -0.03 8.42
C GLU A 87 12.59 -0.13 9.65
N LYS A 88 12.12 0.35 10.80
CA LYS A 88 12.84 0.21 12.09
C LYS A 88 13.13 -1.25 12.41
N ASN A 89 12.14 -2.13 12.24
CA ASN A 89 12.33 -3.56 12.50
C ASN A 89 13.34 -4.20 11.54
N LYS A 90 13.32 -3.83 10.25
CA LYS A 90 14.30 -4.28 9.25
C LYS A 90 15.71 -3.83 9.63
N MET A 91 15.88 -2.56 10.01
CA MET A 91 17.18 -2.00 10.43
C MET A 91 17.73 -2.71 11.68
N ILE A 92 16.90 -2.94 12.70
CA ILE A 92 17.30 -3.67 13.91
C ILE A 92 17.71 -5.10 13.57
N ALA A 93 16.92 -5.79 12.75
CA ALA A 93 17.22 -7.16 12.32
C ALA A 93 18.54 -7.23 11.52
N GLU A 94 18.79 -6.25 10.65
CA GLU A 94 20.01 -6.15 9.88
C GLU A 94 21.23 -5.85 10.76
N GLU A 95 21.12 -4.93 11.72
CA GLU A 95 22.20 -4.62 12.66
C GLU A 95 22.60 -5.84 13.48
N GLN A 96 21.62 -6.57 14.03
CA GLN A 96 21.89 -7.80 14.78
C GLN A 96 22.52 -8.87 13.89
N THR A 97 22.04 -9.00 12.65
CA THR A 97 22.58 -9.96 11.68
C THR A 97 24.00 -9.59 11.26
N ALA A 98 24.28 -8.31 11.03
CA ALA A 98 25.60 -7.78 10.68
C ALA A 98 26.60 -7.98 11.83
N LYS A 99 26.20 -7.69 13.07
CA LYS A 99 27.03 -7.96 14.28
C LYS A 99 27.40 -9.45 14.39
N ARG A 100 26.43 -10.35 14.21
CA ARG A 100 26.66 -11.81 14.21
C ARG A 100 27.51 -12.26 13.02
N ARG A 101 27.30 -11.69 11.83
CA ARG A 101 28.09 -11.96 10.62
C ARG A 101 29.55 -11.55 10.81
N ARG A 102 29.81 -10.35 11.35
CA ARG A 102 31.16 -9.84 11.63
C ARG A 102 31.91 -10.72 12.63
N LYS A 103 31.24 -11.21 13.69
CA LYS A 103 31.81 -12.20 14.62
C LYS A 103 32.22 -13.50 13.92
N ARG A 104 31.35 -14.05 13.05
CA ARG A 104 31.64 -15.27 12.27
C ARG A 104 32.77 -15.09 11.26
N GLN A 105 32.84 -13.94 10.59
CA GLN A 105 33.93 -13.62 9.66
C GLN A 105 35.28 -13.55 10.38
N LYS A 106 35.37 -12.82 11.50
CA LYS A 106 36.59 -12.78 12.34
C LYS A 106 37.03 -14.19 12.78
N LEU A 107 36.09 -15.05 13.18
CA LEU A 107 36.41 -16.44 13.53
C LEU A 107 36.91 -17.25 12.33
N LYS A 108 36.32 -17.06 11.14
CA LYS A 108 36.73 -17.71 9.89
C LYS A 108 38.15 -17.28 9.48
N GLU A 109 38.45 -15.99 9.57
CA GLU A 109 39.78 -15.42 9.31
C GLU A 109 40.84 -15.99 10.25
N LYS A 110 40.58 -16.01 11.57
CA LYS A 110 41.49 -16.63 12.56
C LYS A 110 41.75 -18.11 12.26
N LYS A 111 40.70 -18.88 11.93
CA LYS A 111 40.85 -20.30 11.56
C LYS A 111 41.66 -20.48 10.28
N LEU A 112 41.48 -19.60 9.29
CA LEU A 112 42.25 -19.63 8.04
C LEU A 112 43.72 -19.29 8.28
N GLN A 113 44.01 -18.27 9.08
CA GLN A 113 45.37 -17.89 9.48
C GLN A 113 46.06 -19.04 10.24
N ALA A 114 45.39 -19.66 11.22
CA ALA A 114 45.93 -20.81 11.94
C ALA A 114 46.24 -22.00 11.02
N LYS A 115 45.39 -22.28 10.03
CA LYS A 115 45.66 -23.31 9.01
C LYS A 115 46.87 -22.97 8.14
N LYS A 116 47.00 -21.71 7.70
CA LYS A 116 48.16 -21.24 6.93
C LYS A 116 49.45 -21.39 7.73
N ASN A 117 49.47 -20.92 8.98
CA ASN A 117 50.64 -21.02 9.86
C ASN A 117 51.05 -22.48 10.10
N LYS A 118 50.09 -23.39 10.29
CA LYS A 118 50.37 -24.84 10.42
C LYS A 118 50.94 -25.44 9.14
N LEU A 119 50.51 -24.96 7.97
CA LEU A 119 51.04 -25.40 6.68
C LEU A 119 52.48 -24.92 6.46
N GLU A 120 52.78 -23.67 6.83
CA GLU A 120 54.13 -23.07 6.75
C GLU A 120 55.11 -23.76 7.71
N GLN A 121 54.70 -24.03 8.96
CA GLN A 121 55.52 -24.81 9.91
C GLN A 121 55.80 -26.23 9.39
N LYS A 122 54.84 -26.86 8.71
CA LYS A 122 55.04 -28.19 8.09
C LYS A 122 55.96 -28.14 6.87
N LYS A 123 56.09 -26.99 6.20
CA LYS A 123 57.05 -26.78 5.10
C LYS A 123 58.46 -26.49 5.60
N GLN A 124 58.61 -25.76 6.70
CA GLN A 124 59.92 -25.45 7.31
C GLN A 124 60.52 -26.63 8.12
N GLY A 125 59.69 -27.57 8.56
CA GLY A 125 60.11 -28.80 9.24
C GLY A 125 60.43 -29.97 8.30
N LYS A 126 60.59 -29.73 7.00
CA LYS A 126 61.13 -30.66 6.00
C LYS A 126 62.39 -30.05 5.40
#